data_AF-A0A5N6L3U9-F1
#
_entry.id   AF-A0A5N6L3U9-F1
#
_cell.length_a   1.000
_cell.length_b   1.000
_cell.length_c   1.000
_cell.angle_alpha   90.00
_cell.angle_beta   90.00
_cell.angle_gamma   90.00
#
_symmetry.space_group_name_H-M   'P 1'
#
loop_
_entity.id
_entity.type
_entity.pdbx_description
1 polymer ?
#
loop_
_entity_poly.entity_id
_entity_poly.type
_entity_poly.pdbx_seq_one_letter_code
_entity_poly.pdbx_strand_id
1 'polypeptide(L)'
;MGILSGSVPWFTMMIVHKKTKVFQKIDDTLGVFHTHAVAGLLGGILTGLFAEPELCKLFLPITSSRGGVYGGSGGKQILKQIVGGLFIIGWNLVVTSVICVVINLVIPLRMPDEELTIGDDAVHGEEAYALWGDGEKYDPTKHDIYSDDTLHPKPSSGATQVV
;
A
#
# COMPACT_ATOMS: atom_id res chain seq x y z
N MET A 1 -17.35 -9.30 -8.31
CA MET A 1 -16.37 -9.16 -7.21
C MET A 1 -14.95 -9.02 -7.75
N GLY A 2 -14.34 -10.09 -8.28
CA GLY A 2 -12.92 -10.10 -8.68
C GLY A 2 -12.48 -8.96 -9.62
N ILE A 3 -13.24 -8.68 -10.69
CA ILE A 3 -12.92 -7.59 -11.62
C ILE A 3 -12.84 -6.24 -10.90
N LEU A 4 -13.81 -5.92 -10.03
CA LEU A 4 -13.84 -4.67 -9.28
C LEU A 4 -12.72 -4.61 -8.24
N SER A 5 -12.45 -5.73 -7.56
CA SER A 5 -11.37 -5.83 -6.58
C SER A 5 -9.97 -5.72 -7.21
N GLY A 6 -9.80 -5.98 -8.50
CA GLY A 6 -8.56 -5.70 -9.22
C GLY A 6 -8.49 -4.26 -9.75
N SER A 7 -9.56 -3.81 -10.43
CA SER A 7 -9.54 -2.53 -11.14
C SER A 7 -9.60 -1.31 -10.25
N VAL A 8 -10.38 -1.34 -9.15
CA VAL A 8 -10.56 -0.19 -8.27
C VAL A 8 -9.31 0.10 -7.44
N PRO A 9 -8.71 -0.87 -6.71
CA PRO A 9 -7.44 -0.64 -6.03
C PRO A 9 -6.35 -0.15 -6.97
N TRP A 10 -6.19 -0.79 -8.13
CA TRP A 10 -5.24 -0.37 -9.16
C TRP A 10 -5.46 1.10 -9.57
N PHE A 11 -6.72 1.47 -9.87
CA PHE A 11 -7.06 2.85 -10.24
C PHE A 11 -6.72 3.84 -9.12
N THR A 12 -7.06 3.51 -7.87
CA THR A 12 -6.78 4.39 -6.73
C THR A 12 -5.27 4.54 -6.50
N MET A 13 -4.50 3.47 -6.63
CA MET A 13 -3.05 3.47 -6.43
C MET A 13 -2.31 4.15 -7.58
N MET A 14 -2.69 3.90 -8.84
CA MET A 14 -1.94 4.40 -10.00
C MET A 14 -2.36 5.81 -10.43
N ILE A 15 -3.65 6.16 -10.26
CA ILE A 15 -4.19 7.42 -10.79
C ILE A 15 -4.52 8.39 -9.66
N VAL A 16 -5.32 7.97 -8.68
CA VAL A 16 -5.78 8.89 -7.62
C VAL A 16 -4.63 9.32 -6.73
N HIS A 17 -3.79 8.37 -6.29
CA HIS A 17 -2.62 8.65 -5.45
C HIS A 17 -1.70 9.69 -6.10
N LYS A 18 -1.37 9.54 -7.39
CA LYS A 18 -0.49 10.45 -8.14
C LYS A 18 -1.08 11.84 -8.38
N LYS A 19 -2.40 11.95 -8.51
CA LYS A 19 -3.07 13.22 -8.85
C LYS A 19 -3.44 14.08 -7.65
N THR A 20 -3.39 13.54 -6.44
CA THR A 20 -3.91 14.21 -5.25
C THR A 20 -2.81 14.54 -4.25
N LYS A 21 -2.74 15.81 -3.86
CA LYS A 21 -1.72 16.30 -2.93
C LYS A 21 -1.79 15.65 -1.54
N VAL A 22 -2.97 15.17 -1.12
CA VAL A 22 -3.14 14.52 0.18
C VAL A 22 -2.48 13.15 0.18
N PHE A 23 -2.75 12.31 -0.82
CA PHE A 23 -2.17 10.97 -0.90
C PHE A 23 -0.67 11.01 -1.18
N GLN A 24 -0.16 12.01 -1.89
CA GLN A 24 1.29 12.22 -2.07
C GLN A 24 2.05 12.54 -0.78
N LYS A 25 1.36 12.96 0.29
CA LYS A 25 1.99 13.16 1.61
C LYS A 25 1.96 11.91 2.48
N ILE A 26 1.30 10.85 2.03
CA ILE A 26 1.18 9.60 2.77
C ILE A 26 2.26 8.66 2.24
N ASP A 27 3.22 8.36 3.12
CA ASP A 27 4.32 7.43 2.87
C ASP A 27 3.83 5.98 3.01
N ASP A 28 3.14 5.47 1.98
CA ASP A 28 2.63 4.08 1.88
C ASP A 28 3.51 3.26 0.92
N THR A 29 4.67 2.84 1.41
CA THR A 29 5.73 2.18 0.63
C THR A 29 5.27 0.93 -0.12
N LEU A 30 4.40 0.12 0.48
CA LEU A 30 3.89 -1.12 -0.12
C LEU A 30 2.50 -0.96 -0.76
N GLY A 31 1.93 0.25 -0.77
CA GLY A 31 0.58 0.49 -1.28
C GLY A 31 -0.52 -0.24 -0.50
N VAL A 32 -0.31 -0.47 0.80
CA VAL A 32 -1.20 -1.25 1.68
C VAL A 32 -2.58 -0.58 1.78
N PHE A 33 -2.63 0.75 1.83
CA PHE A 33 -3.89 1.47 1.93
C PHE A 33 -4.82 1.15 0.75
N HIS A 34 -4.28 1.17 -0.47
CA HIS A 34 -5.08 0.91 -1.68
C HIS A 34 -5.44 -0.57 -1.83
N THR A 35 -4.46 -1.45 -1.60
CA THR A 35 -4.64 -2.90 -1.81
C THR A 35 -5.42 -3.58 -0.70
N HIS A 36 -5.45 -3.03 0.52
CA HIS A 36 -6.14 -3.63 1.67
C HIS A 36 -7.32 -2.77 2.14
N ALA A 37 -7.12 -1.50 2.46
CA ALA A 37 -8.20 -0.68 3.03
C ALA A 37 -9.29 -0.36 1.98
N VAL A 38 -8.91 0.13 0.80
CA VAL A 38 -9.87 0.41 -0.29
C VAL A 38 -10.48 -0.88 -0.81
N ALA A 39 -9.67 -1.91 -1.09
CA ALA A 39 -10.15 -3.20 -1.58
C ALA A 39 -11.09 -3.89 -0.57
N GLY A 40 -10.75 -3.84 0.71
CA GLY A 40 -11.54 -4.43 1.80
C GLY A 40 -12.88 -3.75 1.99
N LEU A 41 -12.92 -2.42 1.99
CA LEU A 41 -14.18 -1.67 2.08
C LEU A 41 -15.06 -1.93 0.84
N LEU A 42 -14.47 -1.91 -0.35
CA LEU A 42 -15.17 -2.27 -1.59
C LEU A 42 -15.73 -3.69 -1.53
N GLY A 43 -14.92 -4.66 -1.08
CA GLY A 43 -15.36 -6.04 -0.88
C GLY A 43 -16.55 -6.12 0.08
N GLY A 44 -16.50 -5.42 1.21
CA GLY A 44 -17.60 -5.32 2.16
C GLY A 44 -18.88 -4.77 1.53
N ILE A 45 -18.80 -3.66 0.79
CA ILE A 45 -19.94 -3.05 0.08
C ILE A 45 -20.53 -4.03 -0.94
N LEU A 46 -19.67 -4.66 -1.74
CA LEU A 46 -20.13 -5.59 -2.76
C LEU A 46 -20.70 -6.88 -2.16
N THR A 47 -20.24 -7.35 -0.99
CA THR A 47 -20.93 -8.39 -0.20
C THR A 47 -22.31 -7.91 0.22
N GLY A 48 -22.44 -6.64 0.62
CA GLY A 48 -23.73 -6.01 0.88
C GLY A 48 -24.68 -6.01 -0.32
N LEU A 49 -24.15 -5.99 -1.54
CA LEU A 49 -24.93 -6.06 -2.78
C LEU A 49 -25.27 -7.50 -3.17
N PHE A 50 -24.30 -8.42 -3.14
CA PHE A 50 -24.38 -9.74 -3.78
C PHE A 50 -24.53 -10.92 -2.80
N ALA A 51 -24.74 -10.70 -1.51
CA ALA A 51 -24.96 -11.79 -0.55
C ALA A 51 -26.20 -12.64 -0.91
N GLU A 52 -25.98 -13.85 -1.44
CA GLU A 52 -27.03 -14.77 -1.87
C GLU A 52 -27.84 -15.28 -0.66
N PRO A 53 -29.19 -15.11 -0.65
CA PRO A 53 -30.04 -15.54 0.45
C PRO A 53 -29.91 -17.02 0.85
N GLU A 54 -29.80 -17.94 -0.12
CA GLU A 54 -29.70 -19.38 0.17
C GLU A 54 -28.39 -19.74 0.86
N LEU A 55 -27.27 -19.17 0.38
CA LEU A 55 -25.97 -19.34 1.02
C LEU A 55 -25.95 -18.70 2.41
N CYS A 56 -26.57 -17.53 2.57
CA CYS A 56 -26.69 -16.88 3.88
C CYS A 56 -27.44 -17.77 4.88
N LYS A 57 -28.52 -18.45 4.47
CA LYS A 57 -29.28 -19.35 5.35
C LYS A 57 -28.48 -20.59 5.77
N LEU A 58 -27.58 -21.07 4.93
CA LEU A 58 -26.78 -22.26 5.20
C LEU A 58 -25.69 -21.98 6.24
N PHE A 59 -25.08 -20.79 6.23
CA PHE A 59 -23.89 -20.47 7.03
C PHE A 59 -24.11 -19.43 8.14
N LEU A 60 -25.15 -18.60 8.05
CA LEU A 60 -25.39 -17.52 9.00
C LEU A 60 -26.54 -17.86 9.96
N PRO A 61 -26.41 -17.49 11.25
CA PRO A 61 -27.50 -17.64 12.21
C PRO A 61 -28.73 -16.77 11.86
N ILE A 62 -28.54 -15.72 11.05
CA ILE A 62 -29.61 -14.81 10.63
C ILE A 62 -30.09 -15.21 9.23
N THR A 63 -31.13 -16.02 9.18
CA THR A 63 -31.72 -16.61 7.95
C THR A 63 -32.40 -15.59 7.03
N SER A 64 -32.66 -14.37 7.51
CA SER A 64 -33.24 -13.28 6.71
C SER A 64 -32.21 -12.43 5.97
N SER A 65 -30.92 -12.74 6.10
CA SER A 65 -29.83 -11.97 5.47
C SER A 65 -29.84 -12.17 3.96
N ARG A 66 -29.66 -11.07 3.22
CA ARG A 66 -29.58 -11.06 1.76
C ARG A 66 -28.93 -9.77 1.27
N GLY A 67 -28.33 -9.81 0.08
CA GLY A 67 -27.76 -8.67 -0.59
C GLY A 67 -28.81 -7.77 -1.24
N GLY A 68 -28.41 -6.53 -1.54
CA GLY A 68 -29.27 -5.52 -2.18
C GLY A 68 -29.93 -5.97 -3.48
N VAL A 69 -29.23 -6.75 -4.32
CA VAL A 69 -29.75 -7.16 -5.65
C VAL A 69 -30.95 -8.13 -5.56
N TYR A 70 -31.14 -8.77 -4.41
CA TYR A 70 -32.25 -9.71 -4.17
C TYR A 70 -33.51 -9.05 -3.60
N GLY A 71 -33.52 -7.71 -3.51
CA GLY A 71 -34.70 -6.94 -3.10
C GLY A 71 -35.13 -7.12 -1.64
N GLY A 72 -36.34 -6.64 -1.32
CA GLY A 72 -36.88 -6.65 0.04
C GLY A 72 -35.99 -5.88 1.03
N SER A 73 -35.59 -6.53 2.12
CA SER A 73 -34.71 -5.94 3.13
C SER A 73 -33.22 -5.93 2.75
N GLY A 74 -32.85 -6.34 1.53
CA GLY A 74 -31.45 -6.51 1.10
C GLY A 74 -30.60 -5.24 1.16
N GLY A 75 -31.20 -4.06 0.91
CA GLY A 75 -30.49 -2.78 1.03
C GLY A 75 -29.92 -2.52 2.43
N LYS A 76 -30.53 -3.11 3.48
CA LYS A 76 -29.99 -3.02 4.85
C LYS A 76 -28.62 -3.68 4.99
N GLN A 77 -28.29 -4.66 4.14
CA GLN A 77 -27.00 -5.33 4.21
C GLN A 77 -25.86 -4.41 3.80
N ILE A 78 -26.03 -3.58 2.76
CA ILE A 78 -25.04 -2.58 2.37
C ILE A 78 -24.74 -1.63 3.54
N LEU A 79 -25.79 -1.14 4.21
CA LEU A 79 -25.63 -0.26 5.37
C LEU A 79 -24.85 -0.94 6.50
N LYS A 80 -25.18 -2.20 6.83
CA LYS A 80 -24.44 -2.96 7.85
C LYS A 80 -22.95 -3.07 7.50
N GLN A 81 -22.62 -3.35 6.24
CA GLN A 81 -21.24 -3.49 5.79
C GLN A 81 -20.49 -2.16 5.85
N ILE A 82 -21.14 -1.03 5.52
CA ILE A 82 -20.56 0.30 5.65
C ILE A 82 -20.32 0.65 7.12
N VAL A 83 -21.31 0.45 7.99
CA VAL A 83 -21.17 0.73 9.43
C VAL A 83 -20.06 -0.11 10.05
N GLY A 84 -20.01 -1.41 9.75
CA GLY A 84 -18.93 -2.29 10.18
C GLY A 84 -17.56 -1.85 9.66
N GLY A 85 -17.47 -1.48 8.39
CA GLY A 85 -16.24 -0.95 7.78
C GLY A 85 -15.76 0.34 8.46
N LEU A 86 -16.66 1.30 8.70
CA LEU A 86 -16.34 2.55 9.39
C LEU A 86 -15.91 2.31 10.84
N PHE A 87 -16.53 1.37 11.54
CA PHE A 87 -16.10 0.96 12.87
C PHE A 87 -14.66 0.42 12.85
N ILE A 88 -14.35 -0.50 11.92
CA ILE A 88 -12.99 -1.06 11.78
C ILE A 88 -11.98 0.03 11.46
N ILE A 89 -12.30 0.96 10.56
CA ILE A 89 -11.43 2.08 10.20
C ILE A 89 -11.17 2.97 11.42
N GLY A 90 -12.23 3.40 12.11
CA GLY A 90 -12.10 4.27 13.29
C GLY A 90 -11.34 3.58 14.43
N TRP A 91 -11.61 2.31 14.68
CA TRP A 91 -10.91 1.53 15.70
C TRP A 91 -9.42 1.41 15.41
N ASN A 92 -9.04 1.05 14.18
CA ASN A 92 -7.64 0.94 13.80
C ASN A 92 -6.93 2.29 13.83
N LEU A 93 -7.59 3.36 13.34
CA LEU A 93 -7.00 4.70 13.39
C LEU A 93 -6.70 5.11 14.83
N VAL A 94 -7.65 4.93 15.75
CA VAL A 94 -7.45 5.32 17.16
C VAL A 94 -6.42 4.42 17.85
N VAL A 95 -6.60 3.10 17.81
CA VAL A 95 -5.78 2.17 18.59
C VAL A 95 -4.35 2.08 18.05
N THR A 96 -4.17 1.98 16.72
CA THR A 96 -2.83 1.92 16.13
C THR A 96 -2.07 3.22 16.36
N SER A 97 -2.71 4.39 16.22
CA SER A 97 -2.05 5.66 16.53
C SER A 97 -1.62 5.77 18.00
N VAL A 98 -2.46 5.32 18.94
CA VAL A 98 -2.09 5.29 20.37
C VAL A 98 -0.89 4.38 20.59
N ILE A 99 -0.90 3.17 20.03
CA ILE A 99 0.22 2.22 20.15
C ILE A 99 1.51 2.82 19.59
N CYS A 100 1.47 3.38 18.37
CA CYS A 100 2.64 3.98 17.73
C CYS A 100 3.19 5.15 18.56
N VAL A 101 2.33 6.04 19.07
CA VAL A 101 2.75 7.17 19.90
C VAL A 101 3.39 6.68 21.20
N VAL A 102 2.79 5.69 21.87
CA VAL A 102 3.33 5.13 23.13
C VAL A 102 4.70 4.49 22.90
N ILE A 103 4.88 3.72 21.82
CA ILE A 103 6.18 3.12 21.49
C ILE A 103 7.21 4.22 21.19
N ASN A 104 6.81 5.26 20.46
CA ASN A 104 7.68 6.37 20.09
C ASN A 104 8.18 7.20 21.29
N LEU A 105 7.58 7.06 22.48
CA LEU A 105 8.10 7.67 23.71
C LEU A 105 9.34 6.96 24.25
N VAL A 106 9.54 5.69 23.90
CA VAL A 106 10.63 4.84 24.41
C VAL A 106 11.69 4.60 23.34
N ILE A 107 11.26 4.32 22.10
CA ILE A 107 12.14 4.00 20.97
C ILE A 107 11.62 4.73 19.73
N PRO A 108 12.46 5.50 19.01
CA PRO A 108 12.04 6.16 17.79
C PRO A 108 11.60 5.12 16.74
N LEU A 109 10.37 5.27 16.24
CA LEU A 109 9.80 4.34 15.23
C LEU A 109 10.33 4.58 13.82
N ARG A 110 10.88 5.78 13.55
CA ARG A 110 11.45 6.16 12.26
C ARG A 110 12.91 6.56 12.48
N MET A 111 13.77 6.03 11.63
CA MET A 111 15.17 6.40 11.54
C MET A 111 15.33 7.89 11.18
N PRO A 112 16.39 8.58 11.63
CA PRO A 112 16.66 9.95 11.21
C PRO A 112 16.81 10.09 9.69
N ASP A 113 16.44 11.24 9.14
CA ASP A 113 16.40 11.48 7.69
C ASP A 113 17.80 11.32 7.03
N GLU A 114 18.87 11.61 7.76
CA GLU A 114 20.25 11.43 7.29
C GLU A 114 20.59 9.96 7.06
N GLU A 115 20.29 9.07 8.01
CA GLU A 115 20.48 7.62 7.88
C GLU A 115 19.51 7.01 6.86
N LEU A 116 18.26 7.51 6.78
CA LEU A 116 17.28 7.08 5.77
C LEU A 116 17.76 7.32 4.34
N THR A 117 18.60 8.35 4.14
CA THR A 117 19.18 8.66 2.83
C THR A 117 20.28 7.67 2.44
N ILE A 118 21.00 7.12 3.43
CA ILE A 118 22.02 6.09 3.24
C ILE A 118 21.35 4.72 3.02
N GLY A 119 20.31 4.42 3.80
CA GLY A 119 19.53 3.20 3.67
C GLY A 119 20.16 2.01 4.38
N ASP A 120 20.25 0.87 3.69
CA ASP A 120 20.60 -0.42 4.29
C ASP A 120 22.01 -0.45 4.89
N ASP A 121 22.96 0.24 4.26
CA ASP A 121 24.34 0.38 4.74
C ASP A 121 24.43 1.05 6.11
N ALA A 122 23.56 2.02 6.40
CA ALA A 122 23.52 2.67 7.73
C ALA A 122 23.03 1.74 8.85
N VAL A 123 22.22 0.72 8.53
CA VAL A 123 21.64 -0.19 9.54
C VAL A 123 22.44 -1.46 9.68
N HIS A 124 22.80 -2.06 8.54
CA HIS A 124 23.34 -3.41 8.46
C HIS A 124 24.82 -3.41 8.02
N GLY A 125 25.36 -2.30 7.54
CA GLY A 125 26.73 -2.21 7.02
C GLY A 125 26.95 -3.03 5.74
N GLU A 126 25.87 -3.31 5.02
CA GLU A 126 25.87 -4.07 3.78
C GLU A 126 25.15 -3.29 2.66
N GLU A 127 25.65 -3.45 1.44
CA GLU A 127 24.93 -3.03 0.24
C GLU A 127 24.20 -4.23 -0.37
N ALA A 128 22.88 -4.12 -0.53
CA ALA A 128 22.08 -5.18 -1.16
C ALA A 128 22.56 -5.53 -2.59
N TYR A 129 23.19 -4.59 -3.28
CA TYR A 129 23.78 -4.79 -4.61
C TYR A 129 25.15 -4.10 -4.70
N ALA A 130 26.23 -4.86 -4.52
CA ALA A 130 27.60 -4.39 -4.71
C ALA A 130 27.99 -4.34 -6.20
N LEU A 131 27.29 -3.53 -7.02
CA LEU A 131 27.56 -3.37 -8.46
C LEU A 131 29.00 -2.90 -8.76
N TRP A 132 29.73 -2.47 -7.74
CA TRP A 132 31.07 -1.90 -7.82
C TRP A 132 32.11 -2.58 -6.91
N GLY A 133 31.68 -3.53 -6.06
CA GLY A 133 32.54 -4.21 -5.07
C GLY A 133 33.44 -5.30 -5.67
N ASP A 134 33.13 -5.73 -6.90
CA ASP A 134 33.79 -6.85 -7.58
C ASP A 134 35.05 -6.40 -8.35
N GLY A 135 35.35 -5.10 -8.36
CA GLY A 135 36.41 -4.50 -9.18
C GLY A 135 36.01 -4.27 -10.65
N GLU A 136 34.81 -4.65 -11.07
CA GLU A 136 34.24 -4.21 -12.35
C GLU A 136 33.76 -2.75 -12.19
N LYS A 137 34.47 -1.82 -12.83
CA LYS A 137 33.91 -0.48 -13.06
C LYS A 137 32.73 -0.65 -14.02
N TYR A 138 31.58 -0.05 -13.71
CA TYR A 138 30.50 0.14 -14.67
C TYR A 138 31.09 0.71 -15.95
N ASP A 139 31.08 -0.13 -16.98
CA ASP A 139 31.49 0.25 -18.32
C ASP A 139 30.21 0.55 -19.10
N PRO A 140 29.84 1.84 -19.29
CA PRO A 140 28.66 2.20 -20.06
C PRO A 140 28.72 1.64 -21.49
N THR A 141 29.92 1.34 -22.02
CA THR A 141 30.07 0.80 -23.38
C THR A 141 29.71 -0.68 -23.50
N LYS A 142 29.56 -1.42 -22.39
CA LYS A 142 29.25 -2.86 -22.40
C LYS A 142 27.76 -3.16 -22.69
N HIS A 143 26.88 -2.16 -22.56
CA HIS A 143 25.44 -2.29 -22.80
C HIS A 143 24.84 -1.31 -23.83
N ASP A 144 25.64 -0.41 -24.41
CA ASP A 144 25.18 0.50 -25.48
C ASP A 144 25.13 -0.22 -26.85
N ILE A 145 24.09 -1.02 -27.06
CA ILE A 145 23.65 -1.40 -28.43
C ILE A 145 22.56 -0.44 -28.93
N TYR A 146 22.12 0.52 -28.11
CA TYR A 146 21.26 1.62 -28.53
C TYR A 146 21.88 2.96 -28.17
N SER A 147 22.33 3.68 -29.20
CA SER A 147 22.72 5.09 -29.10
C SER A 147 21.53 5.91 -28.63
N ASP A 148 21.52 6.36 -27.39
CA ASP A 148 20.64 7.45 -26.96
C ASP A 148 21.47 8.74 -26.89
N ASP A 149 21.24 9.64 -27.85
CA ASP A 149 21.94 10.92 -28.03
C ASP A 149 21.56 11.98 -26.97
N THR A 150 21.20 11.57 -25.75
CA THR A 150 20.83 12.50 -24.67
C THR A 150 22.03 12.76 -23.77
N LEU A 151 22.72 13.89 -24.03
CA LEU A 151 23.76 14.46 -23.19
C LEU A 151 23.28 14.67 -21.74
N HIS A 152 23.58 13.71 -20.86
CA HIS A 152 23.47 13.89 -19.41
C HIS A 152 24.81 14.32 -18.80
N PRO A 153 24.89 15.47 -18.09
CA PRO A 153 26.11 15.88 -17.40
C PRO A 153 26.30 15.08 -16.10
N LYS A 154 27.49 14.46 -16.00
CA LYS A 154 28.21 13.88 -14.83
C LYS A 154 27.41 13.00 -13.83
N PRO A 155 27.79 11.71 -13.64
CA PRO A 155 27.33 10.95 -12.48
C PRO A 155 27.93 11.52 -11.19
N SER A 156 27.11 11.60 -10.15
CA SER A 156 27.50 12.00 -8.80
C SER A 156 28.62 11.10 -8.30
N SER A 157 29.69 11.72 -7.78
CA SER A 157 30.76 11.03 -7.05
C SER A 157 30.14 10.32 -5.84
N GLY A 158 30.06 8.99 -5.89
CA GLY A 158 29.68 8.16 -4.74
C GLY A 158 30.68 8.32 -3.60
N ALA A 159 30.17 8.18 -2.38
CA ALA A 159 30.86 8.47 -1.12
C ALA A 159 31.98 7.48 -0.73
N THR A 160 32.33 6.54 -1.61
CA THR A 160 33.32 5.48 -1.34
C THR A 160 34.77 5.86 -1.68
N GLN A 161 35.09 7.15 -1.86
CA GLN A 161 36.48 7.62 -2.02
C GLN A 161 37.19 7.97 -0.70
N VAL A 162 36.63 7.61 0.46
CA VAL A 162 37.31 7.80 1.74
C VAL A 162 37.25 6.50 2.53
N VAL A 163 38.18 5.58 2.23
CA VAL A 163 39.27 5.06 3.09
C VAL A 163 40.22 4.26 2.18
#